data_AF-A0A8T5NP49-F1
#
_entry.id   AF-A0A8T5NP49-F1
#
_cell.length_a   1.000
_cell.length_b   1.000
_cell.length_c   1.000
_cell.angle_alpha   90.00
_cell.angle_beta   90.00
_cell.angle_gamma   90.00
#
_symmetry.space_group_name_H-M   'P 1'
#
loop_
_entity.id
_entity.type
_entity.pdbx_description
1 polymer ?
#
loop_
_entity_poly.entity_id
_entity_poly.type
_entity_poly.pdbx_seq_one_letter_code
_entity_poly.pdbx_strand_id
1 'polypeptide(L)'
;MRNKILLTALVVGIALMGLVSANIQLDRISKVVPASQNINIDVKVNIDSPVVPDKVPVYRVAEAIVSQNEAISIAKDFSFTSNPVVITYPTQPENKSSPMKTKYLFKNGNEQLGIDASSNAITYAKNDKLMKPSASLPSESEAIKIAQEFLKSHGVTINDASVETETIYLNKLNVETNQILDKIPMMVQVKFKRNINGVPVVGPGGKIIVDIGNNGEPIYFFKNWRLLEPAGTSGIIPFSRAVEKLSRLEVKDVPVTPLKSVEIVGAKLGYYEAESTEEQKIYTPVWIFDVKNSMGTERISLYVDALNWHPYFYSLRKLK
;
A
#
# COMPACT_ATOMS: atom_id res chain seq x y z
N MET A 1 24.46 -36.22 7.58
CA MET A 1 23.79 -35.17 6.76
C MET A 1 23.21 -34.14 7.72
N ARG A 2 23.56 -32.87 7.57
CA ARG A 2 23.21 -31.79 8.51
C ARG A 2 22.09 -30.98 7.87
N ASN A 3 20.84 -31.34 8.15
CA ASN A 3 19.65 -30.67 7.60
C ASN A 3 19.67 -29.19 8.01
N LYS A 4 19.87 -28.29 7.04
CA LYS A 4 19.77 -26.83 7.26
C LYS A 4 18.29 -26.46 7.17
N ILE A 5 17.67 -26.21 8.31
CA ILE A 5 16.30 -25.71 8.42
C ILE A 5 16.36 -24.18 8.41
N LEU A 6 15.60 -23.53 7.54
CA LEU A 6 15.45 -22.07 7.50
C LEU A 6 13.98 -21.74 7.83
N LEU A 7 13.75 -20.85 8.80
CA LEU A 7 12.44 -20.23 8.97
C LEU A 7 12.41 -18.97 8.10
N THR A 8 11.50 -18.93 7.14
CA THR A 8 11.34 -17.79 6.24
C THR A 8 9.90 -17.31 6.35
N ALA A 9 9.70 -16.06 6.77
CA ALA A 9 8.42 -15.41 6.58
C ALA A 9 8.21 -15.22 5.07
N LEU A 10 7.27 -15.95 4.48
CA LEU A 10 6.83 -15.65 3.12
C LEU A 10 5.94 -14.41 3.19
N VAL A 11 6.51 -13.27 2.82
CA VAL A 11 5.88 -11.96 2.87
C VAL A 11 4.81 -11.87 1.78
N VAL A 12 3.53 -11.98 2.16
CA VAL A 12 2.43 -11.42 1.37
C VAL A 12 2.35 -9.94 1.75
N GLY A 13 2.86 -9.08 0.86
CA GLY A 13 2.58 -7.64 0.80
C GLY A 13 2.63 -6.85 2.13
N ILE A 14 3.63 -7.09 2.99
CA ILE A 14 3.81 -6.23 4.17
C ILE A 14 4.51 -4.94 3.73
N ALA A 15 3.73 -3.88 3.56
CA ALA A 15 4.26 -2.51 3.57
C ALA A 15 4.67 -2.15 5.01
N LEU A 16 5.74 -2.78 5.50
CA LEU A 16 6.37 -2.49 6.79
C LEU A 16 7.27 -1.27 6.61
N MET A 17 6.68 -0.09 6.47
CA MET A 17 7.44 1.16 6.49
C MET A 17 7.52 1.70 7.91
N GLY A 18 8.72 1.60 8.48
CA GLY A 18 9.13 2.37 9.66
C GLY A 18 9.51 1.57 10.90
N LEU A 19 10.18 0.43 10.77
CA LEU A 19 10.83 -0.28 11.90
C LEU A 19 12.16 -0.90 11.48
N VAL A 20 13.17 -0.08 11.20
CA VAL A 20 14.58 -0.51 11.28
C VAL A 20 15.37 0.62 11.93
N SER A 21 15.47 0.58 13.27
CA SER A 21 16.62 1.14 13.98
C SER A 21 17.34 0.00 14.69
N ALA A 22 17.93 -0.87 13.89
CA ALA A 22 19.01 -1.78 14.27
C ALA A 22 19.89 -1.94 13.03
N ASN A 23 21.20 -1.78 13.19
CA ASN A 23 22.22 -1.90 12.15
C ASN A 23 22.25 -3.32 11.54
N ILE A 24 21.26 -3.65 10.73
CA ILE A 24 21.36 -4.69 9.73
C ILE A 24 21.63 -3.93 8.43
N GLN A 25 22.89 -3.95 8.01
CA GLN A 25 23.26 -3.72 6.62
C GLN A 25 22.62 -4.83 5.79
N LEU A 26 21.32 -4.70 5.54
CA LEU A 26 20.70 -5.33 4.39
C LEU A 26 21.24 -4.52 3.24
N ASP A 27 22.28 -5.04 2.59
CA ASP A 27 22.60 -4.68 1.22
C ASP A 27 21.33 -4.93 0.40
N ARG A 28 20.46 -3.91 0.35
CA ARG A 28 19.51 -3.77 -0.74
C ARG A 28 20.42 -3.72 -1.94
N ILE A 29 20.48 -4.82 -2.69
CA ILE A 29 20.86 -4.78 -4.09
C ILE A 29 19.74 -4.01 -4.78
N SER A 30 19.66 -2.70 -4.55
CA SER A 30 19.06 -1.77 -5.49
C SER A 30 20.04 -1.71 -6.66
N LYS A 31 20.08 -2.78 -7.45
CA LYS A 31 20.36 -2.58 -8.86
C LYS A 31 19.20 -1.75 -9.34
N VAL A 32 19.43 -0.44 -9.40
CA VAL A 32 18.73 0.47 -10.30
C VAL A 32 18.70 -0.27 -11.63
N VAL A 33 17.56 -0.85 -11.97
CA VAL A 33 17.33 -1.29 -13.35
C VAL A 33 17.39 0.01 -14.13
N PRO A 34 18.38 0.21 -15.02
CA PRO A 34 18.47 1.44 -15.76
C PRO A 34 17.15 1.64 -16.50
N ALA A 35 16.56 2.83 -16.35
CA ALA A 35 15.41 3.28 -17.10
C ALA A 35 15.81 3.46 -18.57
N SER A 36 15.99 2.37 -19.31
CA SER A 36 16.16 2.34 -20.78
C SER A 36 16.34 0.91 -21.32
N GLN A 37 15.55 -0.07 -20.85
CA GLN A 37 15.33 -1.27 -21.65
C GLN A 37 13.88 -1.24 -22.13
N ASN A 38 13.68 -1.33 -23.44
CA ASN A 38 12.36 -1.55 -24.04
C ASN A 38 11.91 -2.96 -23.65
N ILE A 39 11.41 -3.10 -22.43
CA ILE A 39 10.87 -4.35 -21.92
C ILE A 39 9.46 -4.47 -22.51
N ASN A 40 9.36 -5.24 -23.59
CA ASN A 40 8.07 -5.69 -24.08
C ASN A 40 7.74 -7.05 -23.45
N ILE A 41 6.50 -7.21 -23.03
CA ILE A 41 5.95 -8.47 -22.55
C ILE A 41 4.85 -8.93 -23.52
N ASP A 42 4.71 -10.24 -23.66
CA ASP A 42 3.60 -10.81 -24.43
C ASP A 42 2.32 -10.71 -23.62
N VAL A 43 1.30 -10.05 -24.16
CA VAL A 43 0.00 -9.87 -23.49
C VAL A 43 -1.08 -10.63 -24.25
N LYS A 44 -1.68 -11.63 -23.60
CA LYS A 44 -2.87 -12.32 -24.09
C LYS A 44 -4.12 -11.72 -23.44
N VAL A 45 -5.09 -11.30 -24.25
CA VAL A 45 -6.37 -10.79 -23.77
C VAL A 45 -7.40 -11.92 -23.84
N ASN A 46 -7.94 -12.34 -22.69
CA ASN A 46 -8.95 -13.41 -22.61
C ASN A 46 -10.27 -12.93 -21.99
N ILE A 47 -10.58 -11.65 -22.21
CA ILE A 47 -11.80 -10.99 -21.76
C ILE A 47 -12.33 -10.10 -22.87
N ASP A 48 -13.62 -9.84 -22.84
CA ASP A 48 -14.20 -8.78 -23.67
C ASP A 48 -13.72 -7.40 -23.20
N SER A 49 -13.72 -6.43 -24.12
CA SER A 49 -13.38 -5.06 -23.77
C SER A 49 -14.40 -4.52 -22.76
N PRO A 50 -13.98 -4.05 -21.57
CA PRO A 50 -14.89 -3.51 -20.57
C PRO A 50 -15.65 -2.28 -21.10
N VAL A 51 -16.96 -2.23 -20.84
CA VAL A 51 -17.77 -1.03 -21.11
C VAL A 51 -17.54 -0.03 -19.99
N VAL A 52 -16.98 1.13 -20.33
CA VAL A 52 -16.60 2.18 -19.37
C VAL A 52 -17.02 3.55 -19.90
N PRO A 53 -17.26 4.54 -19.01
CA PRO A 53 -17.56 5.90 -19.46
C PRO A 53 -16.35 6.56 -20.11
N ASP A 54 -16.57 7.41 -21.11
CA ASP A 54 -15.50 8.16 -21.79
C ASP A 54 -14.76 9.13 -20.87
N LYS A 55 -15.43 9.56 -19.79
CA LYS A 55 -14.90 10.47 -18.78
C LYS A 55 -15.18 9.94 -17.39
N VAL A 56 -14.23 10.14 -16.50
CA VAL A 56 -14.34 9.80 -15.07
C VAL A 56 -14.10 11.02 -14.19
N PRO A 57 -14.67 11.08 -12.99
CA PRO A 57 -14.30 12.06 -11.99
C PRO A 57 -12.79 12.04 -11.72
N VAL A 58 -12.23 13.20 -11.39
CA VAL A 58 -10.86 13.33 -10.90
C VAL A 58 -10.93 13.93 -9.50
N TYR A 59 -10.08 13.46 -8.60
CA TYR A 59 -10.03 13.95 -7.23
C TYR A 59 -8.66 14.55 -6.94
N ARG A 60 -8.67 15.71 -6.29
CA ARG A 60 -7.48 16.33 -5.72
C ARG A 60 -7.35 15.89 -4.26
N VAL A 61 -6.12 15.67 -3.82
CA VAL A 61 -5.80 15.50 -2.40
C VAL A 61 -5.93 16.86 -1.73
N ALA A 62 -6.82 16.97 -0.73
CA ALA A 62 -6.96 18.18 0.06
C ALA A 62 -5.63 18.49 0.75
N GLU A 63 -5.21 19.76 0.75
CA GLU A 63 -4.03 20.17 1.49
C GLU A 63 -4.28 19.95 2.98
N ALA A 64 -3.49 19.06 3.58
CA ALA A 64 -3.46 18.84 5.01
C ALA A 64 -2.00 18.83 5.44
N ILE A 65 -1.62 19.82 6.25
CA ILE A 65 -0.35 19.84 6.95
C ILE A 65 -0.68 19.64 8.42
N VAL A 66 -0.41 18.45 8.94
CA VAL A 66 -0.56 18.19 10.37
C VAL A 66 0.52 18.97 11.11
N SER A 67 0.11 19.94 11.92
CA SER A 67 0.98 20.64 12.83
C SER A 67 1.42 19.74 13.98
N GLN A 68 2.50 20.12 14.68
CA GLN A 68 2.96 19.37 15.85
C GLN A 68 1.89 19.31 16.95
N ASN A 69 1.11 20.37 17.14
CA ASN A 69 0.04 20.40 18.15
C ASN A 69 -1.10 19.46 17.80
N GLU A 70 -1.48 19.38 16.53
CA GLU A 70 -2.47 18.39 16.05
C GLU A 70 -1.92 16.97 16.19
N ALA A 71 -0.65 16.74 15.86
CA ALA A 71 -0.01 15.44 16.06
C ALA A 71 0.00 15.01 17.53
N ILE A 72 0.26 15.94 18.46
CA ILE A 72 0.16 15.69 19.92
C ILE A 72 -1.29 15.38 20.31
N SER A 73 -2.28 16.05 19.72
CA SER A 73 -3.69 15.75 19.98
C SER A 73 -4.06 14.34 19.54
N ILE A 74 -3.69 13.95 18.31
CA ILE A 74 -3.89 12.60 17.79
C ILE A 74 -3.18 11.57 18.69
N ALA A 75 -1.95 11.87 19.12
CA ALA A 75 -1.16 10.95 19.94
C ALA A 75 -1.81 10.65 21.31
N LYS A 76 -2.57 11.60 21.88
CA LYS A 76 -3.32 11.38 23.12
C LYS A 76 -4.43 10.35 22.96
N ASP A 77 -5.06 10.26 21.79
CA ASP A 77 -6.08 9.24 21.51
C ASP A 77 -5.47 7.83 21.54
N PHE A 78 -4.17 7.71 21.26
CA PHE A 78 -3.38 6.47 21.38
C PHE A 78 -2.64 6.36 22.73
N SER A 79 -3.00 7.16 23.74
CA SER A 79 -2.38 7.18 25.07
C SER A 79 -0.88 7.56 25.11
N PHE A 80 -0.38 8.27 24.09
CA PHE A 80 0.95 8.88 24.12
C PHE A 80 0.88 10.29 24.70
N THR A 81 1.66 10.54 25.76
CA THR A 81 1.69 11.84 26.46
C THR A 81 3.01 12.57 26.32
N SER A 82 4.04 11.92 25.76
CA SER A 82 5.35 12.51 25.50
C SER A 82 5.34 13.41 24.26
N ASN A 83 6.30 14.33 24.18
CA ASN A 83 6.53 15.09 22.96
C ASN A 83 7.10 14.17 21.86
N PRO A 84 6.75 14.41 20.58
CA PRO A 84 7.29 13.63 19.49
C PRO A 84 8.76 13.94 19.25
N VAL A 85 9.49 12.94 18.77
CA VAL A 85 10.70 13.17 17.98
C VAL A 85 10.26 13.64 16.60
N VAL A 86 10.71 14.83 16.21
CA VAL A 86 10.44 15.40 14.88
C VAL A 86 11.51 14.91 13.91
N ILE A 87 11.09 14.16 12.90
CA ILE A 87 11.96 13.62 11.86
C ILE A 87 11.70 14.38 10.57
N THR A 88 12.77 14.81 9.90
CA THR A 88 12.70 15.42 8.57
C THR A 88 13.37 14.50 7.56
N TYR A 89 12.74 14.25 6.43
CA TYR A 89 13.26 13.35 5.39
C TYR A 89 12.92 13.86 3.98
N PRO A 90 13.78 13.62 2.97
CA PRO A 90 13.47 13.97 1.58
C PRO A 90 12.32 13.11 1.04
N THR A 91 11.46 13.68 0.21
CA THR A 91 10.39 12.93 -0.48
C THR A 91 10.95 11.85 -1.40
N GLN A 92 12.15 12.07 -1.97
CA GLN A 92 12.92 11.12 -2.75
C GLN A 92 14.34 11.03 -2.16
N PRO A 93 14.68 9.92 -1.45
CA PRO A 93 15.97 9.75 -0.77
C PRO A 93 17.20 9.97 -1.65
N GLU A 94 17.10 9.58 -2.92
CA GLU A 94 18.15 9.71 -3.94
C GLU A 94 18.28 11.12 -4.53
N ASN A 95 17.28 11.99 -4.33
CA ASN A 95 17.26 13.35 -4.85
C ASN A 95 17.43 14.36 -3.72
N LYS A 96 18.66 14.88 -3.56
CA LYS A 96 19.00 15.88 -2.52
C LYS A 96 18.23 17.20 -2.63
N SER A 97 17.63 17.50 -3.78
CA SER A 97 16.79 18.70 -3.98
C SER A 97 15.31 18.43 -3.75
N SER A 98 14.96 17.20 -3.38
CA SER A 98 13.57 16.81 -3.12
C SER A 98 13.01 17.60 -1.93
N PRO A 99 11.72 18.00 -1.97
CA PRO A 99 11.06 18.62 -0.83
C PRO A 99 11.21 17.77 0.43
N MET A 100 11.49 18.43 1.55
CA MET A 100 11.56 17.79 2.85
C MET A 100 10.15 17.59 3.41
N LYS A 101 9.93 16.43 4.02
CA LYS A 101 8.71 16.06 4.73
C LYS A 101 8.99 15.89 6.21
N THR A 102 7.94 16.09 7.00
CA THR A 102 8.00 15.98 8.46
C THR A 102 7.19 14.78 8.93
N LYS A 103 7.78 14.00 9.84
CA LYS A 103 7.12 12.93 10.57
C LYS A 103 7.27 13.18 12.08
N TYR A 104 6.18 13.06 12.81
CA TYR A 104 6.17 13.08 14.26
C TYR A 104 6.18 11.65 14.79
N LEU A 105 7.19 11.28 15.57
CA LEU A 105 7.35 9.94 16.11
C LEU A 105 7.24 9.97 17.64
N PHE A 106 6.24 9.27 18.17
CA PHE A 106 6.04 9.06 19.60
C PHE A 106 6.45 7.64 19.96
N LYS A 107 7.04 7.48 21.15
CA LYS A 107 7.45 6.19 21.71
C LYS A 107 7.00 6.09 23.16
N ASN A 108 6.51 4.91 23.55
CA ASN A 108 6.15 4.58 24.91
C ASN A 108 6.44 3.09 25.15
N GLY A 109 7.60 2.78 25.74
CA GLY A 109 8.06 1.40 25.89
C GLY A 109 8.18 0.69 24.53
N ASN A 110 7.41 -0.39 24.36
CA ASN A 110 7.38 -1.18 23.13
C ASN A 110 6.40 -0.63 22.07
N GLU A 111 5.63 0.41 22.40
CA GLU A 111 4.66 1.00 21.48
C GLU A 111 5.25 2.22 20.77
N GLN A 112 4.85 2.40 19.51
CA GLN A 112 5.21 3.56 18.72
C GLN A 112 4.03 4.08 17.91
N LEU A 113 4.01 5.39 17.73
CA LEU A 113 3.06 6.09 16.86
C LEU A 113 3.83 7.05 15.95
N GLY A 114 3.59 6.95 14.65
CA GLY A 114 4.14 7.83 13.63
C GLY A 114 3.03 8.56 12.91
N ILE A 115 3.19 9.88 12.72
CA ILE A 115 2.24 10.71 11.98
C ILE A 115 3.01 11.48 10.90
N ASP A 116 2.69 11.24 9.63
CA ASP A 116 3.26 11.96 8.50
C ASP A 116 2.50 13.26 8.24
N ALA A 117 3.19 14.40 8.40
CA ALA A 117 2.56 15.72 8.38
C ALA A 117 1.91 16.04 7.03
N SER A 118 2.52 15.61 5.92
CA SER A 118 2.07 15.94 4.55
C SER A 118 0.93 15.09 4.01
N SER A 119 0.71 13.90 4.58
CA SER A 119 -0.30 12.94 4.10
C SER A 119 -1.36 12.63 5.15
N ASN A 120 -1.17 13.08 6.40
CA ASN A 120 -1.98 12.68 7.55
C ASN A 120 -2.05 11.15 7.71
N ALA A 121 -0.99 10.47 7.27
CA ALA A 121 -0.85 9.04 7.43
C ALA A 121 -0.44 8.73 8.87
N ILE A 122 -1.03 7.69 9.44
CA ILE A 122 -0.82 7.28 10.83
C ILE A 122 -0.34 5.84 10.82
N THR A 123 0.75 5.59 11.56
CA THR A 123 1.30 4.25 11.80
C THR A 123 1.38 4.00 13.29
N TYR A 124 0.73 2.97 13.79
CA TYR A 124 0.83 2.53 15.18
C TYR A 124 1.31 1.08 15.23
N ALA A 125 2.20 0.76 16.17
CA ALA A 125 2.71 -0.60 16.33
C ALA A 125 3.10 -0.92 17.79
N LYS A 126 2.83 -2.17 18.20
CA LYS A 126 3.38 -2.81 19.40
C LYS A 126 4.56 -3.70 19.00
N ASN A 127 5.78 -3.17 19.10
CA ASN A 127 6.98 -3.78 18.51
C ASN A 127 7.38 -5.12 19.11
N ASP A 128 7.00 -5.38 20.36
CA ASP A 128 7.24 -6.65 21.05
C ASP A 128 6.28 -7.76 20.62
N LYS A 129 5.13 -7.41 20.01
CA LYS A 129 4.09 -8.35 19.57
C LYS A 129 4.03 -8.48 18.05
N LEU A 130 4.41 -7.43 17.33
CA LEU A 130 4.41 -7.42 15.87
C LEU A 130 5.30 -8.54 15.33
N MET A 131 4.78 -9.28 14.36
CA MET A 131 5.47 -10.41 13.74
C MET A 131 5.93 -11.50 14.73
N LYS A 132 5.20 -11.70 15.84
CA LYS A 132 5.42 -12.82 16.77
C LYS A 132 4.36 -13.91 16.58
N PRO A 133 4.69 -15.17 16.89
CA PRO A 133 3.69 -16.23 17.00
C PRO A 133 2.58 -15.86 17.98
N SER A 134 1.35 -16.19 17.61
CA SER A 134 0.17 -16.04 18.44
C SER A 134 -0.44 -17.40 18.76
N ALA A 135 -0.83 -17.60 20.02
CA ALA A 135 -1.44 -18.84 20.49
C ALA A 135 -2.97 -18.76 20.55
N SER A 136 -3.54 -17.55 20.55
CA SER A 136 -4.98 -17.32 20.67
C SER A 136 -5.41 -16.17 19.77
N LEU A 137 -5.63 -16.46 18.50
CA LEU A 137 -6.16 -15.47 17.55
C LEU A 137 -7.69 -15.54 17.51
N PRO A 138 -8.38 -14.39 17.34
CA PRO A 138 -9.80 -14.39 17.01
C PRO A 138 -10.04 -15.02 15.64
N SER A 139 -11.30 -15.39 15.35
CA SER A 139 -11.69 -15.69 13.96
C SER A 139 -11.59 -14.44 13.10
N GLU A 140 -11.48 -14.61 11.79
CA GLU A 140 -11.46 -13.51 10.83
C GLU A 140 -12.71 -12.61 10.93
N SER A 141 -13.88 -13.20 11.11
CA SER A 141 -15.13 -12.44 11.34
C SER A 141 -15.11 -11.61 12.62
N GLU A 142 -14.46 -12.09 13.67
CA GLU A 142 -14.34 -11.38 14.94
C GLU A 142 -13.26 -10.30 14.88
N ALA A 143 -12.13 -10.58 14.21
CA ALA A 143 -11.09 -9.60 13.93
C ALA A 143 -11.63 -8.38 13.18
N ILE A 144 -12.57 -8.57 12.24
CA ILE A 144 -13.24 -7.46 11.55
C ILE A 144 -13.96 -6.54 12.53
N LYS A 145 -14.72 -7.10 13.49
CA LYS A 145 -15.45 -6.29 14.49
C LYS A 145 -14.49 -5.51 15.38
N ILE A 146 -13.45 -6.19 15.89
CA ILE A 146 -12.40 -5.59 16.71
C ILE A 146 -11.72 -4.44 15.96
N ALA A 147 -11.38 -4.65 14.68
CA ALA A 147 -10.77 -3.63 13.85
C ALA A 147 -11.71 -2.43 13.64
N GLN A 148 -13.01 -2.65 13.38
CA GLN A 148 -13.99 -1.58 13.24
C GLN A 148 -14.17 -0.78 14.54
N GLU A 149 -14.22 -1.46 15.68
CA GLU A 149 -14.31 -0.83 17.00
C GLU A 149 -13.06 -0.01 17.32
N PHE A 150 -11.87 -0.55 17.03
CA PHE A 150 -10.60 0.16 17.17
C PHE A 150 -10.56 1.42 16.30
N LEU A 151 -10.96 1.33 15.03
CA LEU A 151 -10.99 2.49 14.14
C LEU A 151 -11.97 3.56 14.63
N LYS A 152 -13.16 3.14 15.07
CA LYS A 152 -14.19 4.02 15.63
C LYS A 152 -13.71 4.73 16.89
N SER A 153 -13.03 4.02 17.81
CA SER A 153 -12.54 4.61 19.06
C SER A 153 -11.42 5.63 18.85
N HIS A 154 -10.71 5.56 17.72
CA HIS A 154 -9.65 6.52 17.34
C HIS A 154 -10.12 7.53 16.27
N GLY A 155 -11.43 7.74 16.13
CA GLY A 155 -12.01 8.76 15.24
C GLY A 155 -11.80 8.49 13.74
N VAL A 156 -11.42 7.26 13.35
CA VAL A 156 -11.20 6.90 11.95
C VAL A 156 -12.53 6.47 11.33
N THR A 157 -13.03 7.29 10.41
CA THR A 157 -14.25 6.98 9.67
C THR A 157 -13.93 6.16 8.42
N ILE A 158 -14.57 5.00 8.30
CA ILE A 158 -14.51 4.15 7.11
C ILE A 158 -15.75 4.40 6.25
N ASN A 159 -15.60 5.17 5.18
CA ASN A 159 -16.65 5.43 4.20
C ASN A 159 -16.36 4.65 2.92
N ASP A 160 -17.32 3.86 2.46
CA ASP A 160 -17.28 3.10 1.20
C ASP A 160 -16.00 2.25 1.06
N ALA A 161 -15.97 1.10 1.74
CA ALA A 161 -14.80 0.23 1.78
C ALA A 161 -15.19 -1.23 1.55
N SER A 162 -14.37 -1.95 0.78
CA SER A 162 -14.38 -3.40 0.83
C SER A 162 -13.45 -3.86 1.97
N VAL A 163 -13.83 -4.95 2.62
CA VAL A 163 -13.06 -5.52 3.72
C VAL A 163 -12.46 -6.85 3.26
N GLU A 164 -11.16 -7.00 3.43
CA GLU A 164 -10.45 -8.25 3.29
C GLU A 164 -9.83 -8.62 4.62
N THR A 165 -9.79 -9.91 4.90
CA THR A 165 -9.24 -10.44 6.13
C THR A 165 -8.49 -11.71 5.81
N GLU A 166 -7.37 -11.92 6.49
CA GLU A 166 -6.57 -13.14 6.37
C GLU A 166 -5.78 -13.40 7.65
N THR A 167 -5.66 -14.67 8.02
CA THR A 167 -4.68 -15.08 9.04
C THR A 167 -3.28 -15.14 8.43
N ILE A 168 -2.35 -14.37 9.01
CA ILE A 168 -0.94 -14.35 8.62
C ILE A 168 -0.17 -15.42 9.39
N TYR A 169 0.61 -16.24 8.66
CA TYR A 169 1.38 -17.34 9.22
C TYR A 169 2.89 -17.17 8.96
N LEU A 170 3.70 -17.61 9.92
CA LEU A 170 5.10 -17.93 9.72
C LEU A 170 5.20 -19.37 9.21
N ASN A 171 5.69 -19.53 7.98
CA ASN A 171 5.86 -20.85 7.37
C ASN A 171 7.26 -21.40 7.69
N LYS A 172 7.31 -22.65 8.15
CA LYS A 172 8.57 -23.43 8.19
C LYS A 172 8.70 -24.14 6.86
N LEU A 173 9.80 -23.93 6.15
CA LEU A 173 10.01 -24.51 4.81
C LEU A 173 11.09 -25.59 4.84
N ASN A 174 10.92 -26.63 4.01
CA ASN A 174 12.03 -27.44 3.55
C ASN A 174 12.74 -26.65 2.44
N VAL A 175 13.99 -26.28 2.65
CA VAL A 175 14.75 -25.44 1.70
C VAL A 175 15.13 -26.16 0.40
N GLU A 176 15.10 -27.49 0.38
CA GLU A 176 15.43 -28.28 -0.81
C GLU A 176 14.22 -28.47 -1.72
N THR A 177 13.03 -28.64 -1.12
CA THR A 177 11.79 -28.91 -1.87
C THR A 177 10.84 -27.72 -1.94
N ASN A 178 11.13 -26.64 -1.20
CA ASN A 178 10.23 -25.51 -0.94
C ASN A 178 8.86 -25.90 -0.33
N GLN A 179 8.74 -27.11 0.21
CA GLN A 179 7.50 -27.56 0.84
C GLN A 179 7.31 -26.89 2.21
N ILE A 180 6.08 -26.46 2.48
CA ILE A 180 5.68 -25.96 3.81
C ILE A 180 5.57 -27.16 4.75
N LEU A 181 6.45 -27.19 5.75
CA LEU A 181 6.49 -28.21 6.80
C LEU A 181 5.60 -27.87 7.99
N ASP A 182 5.41 -26.58 8.26
CA ASP A 182 4.62 -26.10 9.40
C ASP A 182 4.11 -24.68 9.13
N LYS A 183 3.00 -24.31 9.77
CA LYS A 183 2.38 -22.98 9.71
C LYS A 183 2.07 -22.48 11.12
N ILE A 184 2.79 -21.45 11.55
CA ILE A 184 2.63 -20.87 12.88
C ILE A 184 1.85 -19.56 12.75
N PRO A 185 0.62 -19.45 13.28
CA PRO A 185 -0.17 -18.24 13.18
C PRO A 185 0.50 -17.08 13.93
N MET A 186 0.41 -15.87 13.36
CA MET A 186 1.03 -14.67 13.91
C MET A 186 0.00 -13.62 14.29
N MET A 187 -0.93 -13.34 13.38
CA MET A 187 -1.96 -12.31 13.53
C MET A 187 -3.06 -12.51 12.52
N VAL A 188 -4.22 -11.90 12.76
CA VAL A 188 -5.26 -11.73 11.74
C VAL A 188 -5.16 -10.31 11.20
N GLN A 189 -4.92 -10.17 9.90
CA GLN A 189 -4.80 -8.88 9.24
C GLN A 189 -6.13 -8.49 8.61
N VAL A 190 -6.67 -7.34 9.00
CA VAL A 190 -7.89 -6.77 8.42
C VAL A 190 -7.53 -5.56 7.56
N LYS A 191 -7.87 -5.62 6.28
CA LYS A 191 -7.63 -4.57 5.28
C LYS A 191 -8.95 -3.94 4.88
N PHE A 192 -9.11 -2.65 5.15
CA PHE A 192 -10.18 -1.85 4.57
C PHE A 192 -9.62 -1.21 3.30
N LYS A 193 -10.12 -1.64 2.14
CA LYS A 193 -9.74 -1.11 0.82
C LYS A 193 -10.74 -0.02 0.43
N ARG A 194 -10.22 1.16 0.08
CA ARG A 194 -11.08 2.31 -0.22
C ARG A 194 -11.80 2.10 -1.54
N ASN A 195 -13.07 2.49 -1.57
CA ASN A 195 -13.79 2.78 -2.79
C ASN A 195 -14.19 4.25 -2.80
N ILE A 196 -14.43 4.78 -4.00
CA ILE A 196 -14.98 6.11 -4.20
C ILE A 196 -16.19 5.95 -5.11
N ASN A 197 -17.39 6.05 -4.55
CA ASN A 197 -18.65 5.82 -5.25
C ASN A 197 -18.68 4.44 -5.93
N GLY A 198 -18.26 3.40 -5.19
CA GLY A 198 -18.19 2.02 -5.69
C GLY A 198 -17.01 1.72 -6.64
N VAL A 199 -16.16 2.70 -6.94
CA VAL A 199 -14.95 2.52 -7.77
C VAL A 199 -13.74 2.23 -6.86
N PRO A 200 -12.99 1.14 -7.05
CA PRO A 200 -11.89 0.77 -6.17
C PRO A 200 -10.71 1.74 -6.26
N VAL A 201 -10.09 2.01 -5.11
CA VAL A 201 -8.78 2.66 -5.02
C VAL A 201 -7.73 1.59 -4.78
N VAL A 202 -6.72 1.54 -5.65
CA VAL A 202 -5.62 0.58 -5.63
C VAL A 202 -4.30 1.29 -5.32
N GLY A 203 -3.23 0.51 -5.23
CA GLY A 203 -1.92 0.99 -4.85
C GLY A 203 -1.67 0.86 -3.35
N PRO A 204 -0.42 1.09 -2.92
CA PRO A 204 0.01 0.79 -1.57
C PRO A 204 -0.62 1.71 -0.51
N GLY A 205 -1.07 2.91 -0.90
CA GLY A 205 -1.76 3.83 0.00
C GLY A 205 -3.28 3.66 0.06
N GLY A 206 -3.90 2.88 -0.85
CA GLY A 206 -5.36 2.75 -0.98
C GLY A 206 -6.06 1.97 0.14
N LYS A 207 -5.38 1.72 1.27
CA LYS A 207 -5.83 0.82 2.33
C LYS A 207 -5.61 1.38 3.73
N ILE A 208 -6.50 0.97 4.63
CA ILE A 208 -6.29 0.99 6.08
C ILE A 208 -6.07 -0.46 6.53
N ILE A 209 -5.09 -0.69 7.38
CA ILE A 209 -4.75 -2.01 7.91
C ILE A 209 -4.86 -1.98 9.42
N VAL A 210 -5.48 -3.00 10.00
CA VAL A 210 -5.40 -3.30 11.44
C VAL A 210 -4.98 -4.75 11.59
N ASP A 211 -3.87 -5.01 12.27
CA ASP A 211 -3.46 -6.38 12.60
C ASP A 211 -3.85 -6.69 14.05
N ILE A 212 -4.51 -7.84 14.22
CA ILE A 212 -5.04 -8.31 15.49
C ILE A 212 -4.21 -9.50 15.98
N GLY A 213 -3.62 -9.37 17.15
CA GLY A 213 -2.79 -10.38 17.80
C GLY A 213 -3.57 -11.22 18.80
N ASN A 214 -2.84 -11.77 19.79
CA ASN A 214 -3.40 -12.62 20.83
C ASN A 214 -4.57 -11.94 21.56
N ASN A 215 -5.61 -12.74 21.87
CA ASN A 215 -6.78 -12.32 22.64
C ASN A 215 -7.52 -11.11 22.05
N GLY A 216 -7.40 -10.87 20.74
CA GLY A 216 -8.10 -9.78 20.08
C GLY A 216 -7.44 -8.41 20.23
N GLU A 217 -6.17 -8.33 20.64
CA GLU A 217 -5.48 -7.05 20.79
C GLU A 217 -5.05 -6.46 19.44
N PRO A 218 -5.39 -5.20 19.11
CA PRO A 218 -4.78 -4.50 17.98
C PRO A 218 -3.29 -4.26 18.23
N ILE A 219 -2.43 -4.84 17.39
CA ILE A 219 -0.97 -4.79 17.51
C ILE A 219 -0.31 -3.92 16.43
N TYR A 220 -1.03 -3.64 15.34
CA TYR A 220 -0.59 -2.75 14.28
C TYR A 220 -1.78 -2.01 13.68
N PHE A 221 -1.57 -0.74 13.33
CA PHE A 221 -2.52 0.05 12.57
C PHE A 221 -1.78 0.93 11.56
N PHE A 222 -2.29 0.93 10.34
CA PHE A 222 -1.85 1.81 9.27
C PHE A 222 -3.06 2.49 8.64
N LYS A 223 -3.04 3.82 8.59
CA LYS A 223 -4.00 4.61 7.83
C LYS A 223 -3.24 5.54 6.89
N ASN A 224 -3.58 5.49 5.61
CA ASN A 224 -3.08 6.45 4.64
C ASN A 224 -4.15 7.27 3.93
N TRP A 225 -5.41 6.83 3.95
CA TRP A 225 -6.47 7.45 3.15
C TRP A 225 -6.47 8.97 3.25
N ARG A 226 -6.08 9.59 2.14
CA ARG A 226 -6.00 11.04 2.03
C ARG A 226 -7.40 11.63 1.92
N LEU A 227 -7.59 12.82 2.46
CA LEU A 227 -8.82 13.58 2.24
C LEU A 227 -8.88 14.00 0.77
N LEU A 228 -10.05 13.85 0.14
CA LEU A 228 -10.24 14.09 -1.28
C LEU A 228 -11.29 15.15 -1.53
N GLU A 229 -11.05 15.96 -2.54
CA GLU A 229 -11.97 16.96 -3.06
C GLU A 229 -12.22 16.70 -4.56
N PRO A 230 -13.46 16.84 -5.06
CA PRO A 230 -13.74 16.79 -6.48
C PRO A 230 -12.91 17.83 -7.25
N ALA A 231 -12.26 17.40 -8.33
CA ALA A 231 -11.41 18.22 -9.19
C ALA A 231 -11.87 18.22 -10.66
N GLY A 232 -13.15 17.92 -10.90
CA GLY A 232 -13.78 17.85 -12.22
C GLY A 232 -13.77 16.44 -12.82
N THR A 233 -13.76 16.36 -14.16
CA THR A 233 -13.76 15.10 -14.91
C THR A 233 -12.68 15.10 -15.97
N SER A 234 -12.07 13.94 -16.26
CA SER A 234 -11.10 13.79 -17.34
C SER A 234 -11.47 12.64 -18.26
N GLY A 235 -11.10 12.77 -19.54
CA GLY A 235 -11.18 11.66 -20.50
C GLY A 235 -10.16 10.56 -20.16
N ILE A 236 -10.55 9.32 -20.44
CA ILE A 236 -9.69 8.15 -20.26
C ILE A 236 -9.23 7.56 -21.60
N ILE A 237 -8.09 6.89 -21.60
CA ILE A 237 -7.65 6.10 -22.75
C ILE A 237 -8.55 4.87 -22.94
N PRO A 238 -8.82 4.45 -24.18
CA PRO A 238 -9.56 3.22 -24.44
C PRO A 238 -8.78 2.00 -23.95
N PHE A 239 -9.52 0.91 -23.68
CA PHE A 239 -8.96 -0.36 -23.21
C PHE A 239 -7.80 -0.87 -24.08
N SER A 240 -7.93 -0.81 -25.40
CA SER A 240 -6.88 -1.22 -26.35
C SER A 240 -5.56 -0.47 -26.15
N ARG A 241 -5.63 0.84 -25.88
CA ARG A 241 -4.44 1.66 -25.61
C ARG A 241 -3.84 1.35 -24.25
N ALA A 242 -4.67 1.01 -23.26
CA ALA A 242 -4.18 0.57 -21.95
C ALA A 242 -3.47 -0.79 -22.04
N VAL A 243 -3.95 -1.71 -22.87
CA VAL A 243 -3.29 -3.00 -23.16
C VAL A 243 -1.93 -2.79 -23.84
N GLU A 244 -1.83 -1.84 -24.77
CA GLU A 244 -0.54 -1.49 -25.40
C GLU A 244 0.47 -0.91 -24.39
N LYS A 245 0.01 -0.06 -23.47
CA LYS A 245 0.86 0.44 -22.38
C LYS A 245 1.31 -0.70 -21.47
N LEU A 246 0.41 -1.63 -21.14
CA LEU A 246 0.73 -2.82 -20.36
C LEU A 246 1.79 -3.69 -21.06
N SER A 247 1.70 -3.89 -22.38
CA SER A 247 2.68 -4.70 -23.13
C SER A 247 4.08 -4.09 -23.14
N ARG A 248 4.21 -2.80 -22.84
CA ARG A 248 5.47 -2.07 -22.66
C ARG A 248 5.88 -1.92 -21.19
N LEU A 249 5.14 -2.57 -20.30
CA LEU A 249 5.29 -2.49 -18.85
C LEU A 249 5.20 -1.05 -18.30
N GLU A 250 4.43 -0.17 -18.96
CA GLU A 250 4.14 1.19 -18.50
C GLU A 250 3.10 1.19 -17.36
N VAL A 251 3.48 0.60 -16.23
CA VAL A 251 2.63 0.42 -15.04
C VAL A 251 3.09 1.30 -13.86
N LYS A 252 2.19 1.58 -12.92
CA LYS A 252 2.47 2.41 -11.72
C LYS A 252 3.42 1.74 -10.73
N ASP A 253 3.40 0.41 -10.67
CA ASP A 253 4.26 -0.39 -9.78
C ASP A 253 4.79 -1.58 -10.59
N VAL A 254 6.09 -1.58 -10.85
CA VAL A 254 6.74 -2.60 -11.69
C VAL A 254 7.03 -3.82 -10.82
N PRO A 255 6.51 -5.00 -11.17
CA PRO A 255 6.78 -6.21 -10.40
C PRO A 255 8.28 -6.47 -10.28
N VAL A 256 8.74 -6.81 -9.07
CA VAL A 256 10.13 -7.17 -8.80
C VAL A 256 10.54 -8.42 -9.59
N THR A 257 9.59 -9.34 -9.80
CA THR A 257 9.81 -10.52 -10.64
C THR A 257 9.63 -10.16 -12.12
N PRO A 258 10.64 -10.41 -12.97
CA PRO A 258 10.53 -10.16 -14.40
C PRO A 258 9.33 -10.90 -15.01
N LEU A 259 8.47 -10.16 -15.68
CA LEU A 259 7.37 -10.71 -16.47
C LEU A 259 7.83 -10.90 -17.91
N LYS A 260 7.64 -12.09 -18.47
CA LYS A 260 7.84 -12.36 -19.90
C LYS A 260 6.52 -12.33 -20.68
N SER A 261 5.47 -12.89 -20.07
CA SER A 261 4.15 -12.96 -20.66
C SER A 261 3.07 -12.94 -19.58
N VAL A 262 1.92 -12.35 -19.90
CA VAL A 262 0.76 -12.30 -19.02
C VAL A 262 -0.53 -12.57 -19.79
N GLU A 263 -1.49 -13.21 -19.11
CA GLU A 263 -2.86 -13.36 -19.58
C GLU A 263 -3.77 -12.44 -18.77
N ILE A 264 -4.45 -11.50 -19.43
CA ILE A 264 -5.48 -10.65 -18.83
C ILE A 264 -6.74 -11.49 -18.64
N VAL A 265 -7.13 -11.66 -17.37
CA VAL A 265 -8.33 -12.40 -16.94
C VAL A 265 -9.38 -11.52 -16.29
N GLY A 266 -9.07 -10.24 -16.08
CA GLY A 266 -10.00 -9.23 -15.60
C GLY A 266 -9.47 -7.83 -15.88
N ALA A 267 -10.36 -6.89 -16.14
CA ALA A 267 -10.00 -5.48 -16.25
C ALA A 267 -11.15 -4.59 -15.77
N LYS A 268 -10.79 -3.53 -15.05
CA LYS A 268 -11.74 -2.52 -14.58
C LYS A 268 -11.05 -1.19 -14.36
N LEU A 269 -11.83 -0.12 -14.23
CA LEU A 269 -11.31 1.17 -13.80
C LEU A 269 -11.19 1.24 -12.27
N GLY A 270 -10.23 2.03 -11.83
CA GLY A 270 -10.05 2.41 -10.44
C GLY A 270 -9.31 3.72 -10.32
N TYR A 271 -8.95 4.07 -9.09
CA TYR A 271 -8.04 5.17 -8.80
C TYR A 271 -6.76 4.63 -8.17
N TYR A 272 -5.64 5.30 -8.38
CA TYR A 272 -4.38 4.94 -7.74
C TYR A 272 -4.06 5.86 -6.57
N GLU A 273 -3.72 5.26 -5.43
CA GLU A 273 -3.20 5.94 -4.25
C GLU A 273 -1.77 5.45 -3.95
N ALA A 274 -0.83 6.37 -4.07
CA ALA A 274 0.59 6.16 -3.81
C ALA A 274 0.87 6.00 -2.31
N GLU A 275 2.08 5.53 -1.99
CA GLU A 275 2.56 5.35 -0.61
C GLU A 275 2.46 6.63 0.22
N SER A 276 2.41 6.49 1.55
CA SER A 276 2.26 7.63 2.47
C SER A 276 3.42 8.62 2.43
N THR A 277 4.61 8.11 2.05
CA THR A 277 5.86 8.85 1.90
C THR A 277 5.92 9.62 0.58
N GLU A 278 5.10 9.26 -0.42
CA GLU A 278 5.04 9.95 -1.70
C GLU A 278 4.10 11.17 -1.65
N GLU A 279 4.52 12.26 -2.29
CA GLU A 279 3.63 13.40 -2.51
C GLU A 279 2.67 13.05 -3.64
N GLN A 280 1.38 13.10 -3.35
CA GLN A 280 0.34 12.85 -4.33
C GLN A 280 -0.68 13.98 -4.26
N LYS A 281 -0.82 14.72 -5.36
CA LYS A 281 -1.77 15.83 -5.46
C LYS A 281 -3.12 15.42 -6.05
N ILE A 282 -3.13 14.34 -6.84
CA ILE A 282 -4.29 13.91 -7.62
C ILE A 282 -4.39 12.38 -7.53
N TYR A 283 -5.61 11.88 -7.36
CA TYR A 283 -5.90 10.46 -7.57
C TYR A 283 -6.11 10.24 -9.06
N THR A 284 -5.12 9.62 -9.70
CA THR A 284 -5.17 9.36 -11.14
C THR A 284 -6.05 8.14 -11.39
N PRO A 285 -7.01 8.21 -12.33
CA PRO A 285 -7.71 7.02 -12.78
C PRO A 285 -6.72 6.06 -13.44
N VAL A 286 -6.93 4.78 -13.19
CA VAL A 286 -6.09 3.69 -13.72
C VAL A 286 -6.95 2.57 -14.28
N TRP A 287 -6.41 1.91 -15.29
CA TRP A 287 -6.85 0.58 -15.68
C TRP A 287 -6.19 -0.43 -14.73
N ILE A 288 -7.02 -1.18 -14.02
CA ILE A 288 -6.62 -2.30 -13.18
C ILE A 288 -6.74 -3.56 -14.02
N PHE A 289 -5.63 -4.21 -14.30
CA PHE A 289 -5.57 -5.49 -15.00
C PHE A 289 -5.29 -6.60 -14.01
N ASP A 290 -6.22 -7.53 -13.86
CA ASP A 290 -5.97 -8.79 -13.17
C ASP A 290 -5.38 -9.77 -14.18
N VAL A 291 -4.14 -10.19 -13.94
CA VAL A 291 -3.40 -11.04 -14.87
C VAL A 291 -2.87 -12.31 -14.21
N LYS A 292 -2.71 -13.36 -15.02
CA LYS A 292 -1.96 -14.57 -14.68
C LYS A 292 -0.62 -14.53 -15.39
N ASN A 293 0.47 -14.85 -14.70
CA ASN A 293 1.75 -15.05 -15.36
C ASN A 293 1.87 -16.48 -15.91
N SER A 294 2.77 -16.70 -16.86
CA SER A 294 3.00 -18.04 -17.45
C SER A 294 3.63 -19.06 -16.48
N MET A 295 4.13 -18.61 -15.33
CA MET A 295 4.84 -19.43 -14.35
C MET A 295 4.01 -19.75 -13.09
N GLY A 296 2.79 -19.25 -12.95
CA GLY A 296 2.06 -19.27 -11.68
C GLY A 296 0.55 -19.38 -11.82
N THR A 297 -0.08 -19.88 -10.76
CA THR A 297 -1.54 -19.94 -10.59
C THR A 297 -2.10 -18.65 -9.96
N GLU A 298 -1.23 -17.78 -9.47
CA GLU A 298 -1.59 -16.59 -8.71
C GLU A 298 -1.97 -15.42 -9.64
N ARG A 299 -3.05 -14.72 -9.27
CA ARG A 299 -3.47 -13.51 -9.96
C ARG A 299 -2.69 -12.34 -9.39
N ILE A 300 -2.07 -11.55 -10.26
CA ILE A 300 -1.45 -10.27 -9.90
C ILE A 300 -2.25 -9.13 -10.53
N SER A 301 -2.38 -8.01 -9.83
CA SER A 301 -3.02 -6.81 -10.36
C SER A 301 -1.95 -5.81 -10.82
N LEU A 302 -2.05 -5.36 -12.07
CA LEU A 302 -1.17 -4.35 -12.67
C LEU A 302 -1.97 -3.10 -13.00
N TYR A 303 -1.37 -1.92 -12.78
CA TYR A 303 -2.08 -0.65 -12.87
C TYR A 303 -1.48 0.24 -13.96
N VAL A 304 -2.26 0.55 -14.99
CA VAL A 304 -1.85 1.44 -16.08
C VAL A 304 -2.55 2.77 -15.94
N ASP A 305 -1.82 3.89 -16.08
CA ASP A 305 -2.42 5.22 -16.08
C ASP A 305 -3.48 5.35 -17.18
N ALA A 306 -4.71 5.65 -16.79
CA ALA A 306 -5.85 5.73 -17.69
C ALA A 306 -6.07 7.15 -18.22
N LEU A 307 -5.39 8.17 -17.70
CA LEU A 307 -5.56 9.52 -18.22
C LEU A 307 -5.04 9.60 -19.65
N ASN A 308 -5.81 10.26 -20.52
CA ASN A 308 -5.42 10.56 -21.89
C ASN A 308 -4.34 11.66 -21.99
N TRP A 309 -3.52 11.82 -20.94
CA TRP A 309 -2.59 12.93 -20.74
C TRP A 309 -1.16 12.58 -21.18
N HIS A 310 -0.50 13.54 -21.84
CA HIS A 310 0.92 13.49 -22.19
C HIS A 310 1.74 14.35 -21.19
N PRO A 311 2.95 13.94 -20.77
CA PRO A 311 3.66 14.51 -19.61
C PRO A 311 4.22 15.95 -19.74
N TYR A 312 3.88 16.72 -20.79
CA TYR A 312 4.53 18.01 -21.07
C TYR A 312 3.91 19.27 -20.44
N PHE A 313 2.88 19.16 -19.60
CA PHE A 313 2.22 20.34 -18.98
C PHE A 313 2.47 20.52 -17.48
N TYR A 314 3.70 20.27 -17.01
CA TYR A 314 4.16 20.75 -15.70
C TYR A 314 4.86 22.11 -15.73
N SER A 315 4.89 22.78 -16.89
CA SER A 315 5.33 24.17 -17.01
C SER A 315 4.10 25.08 -17.06
N LEU A 316 3.93 25.89 -16.01
CA LEU A 316 3.09 27.10 -15.94
C LEU A 316 1.56 26.92 -15.77
N ARG A 317 1.14 26.81 -14.51
CA ARG A 317 0.15 27.75 -13.94
C ARG A 317 0.71 28.35 -12.64
N LYS A 318 1.83 29.06 -12.78
CA LYS A 318 1.91 30.43 -12.27
C LYS A 318 1.38 31.32 -13.40
N LEU A 319 0.65 32.39 -13.07
CA LEU A 319 -0.21 33.22 -13.93
C LEU A 319 -1.62 32.61 -14.07
N LYS A 320 -2.71 33.17 -13.51
CA LYS A 320 -3.01 34.50 -12.99
C LYS A 320 -3.64 34.41 -11.60
#